data_AF-A0AA93LBH0-F1
#
_entry.id   AF-A0AA93LBH0-F1
#
_cell.length_a   1.000
_cell.length_b   1.000
_cell.length_c   1.000
_cell.angle_alpha   90.00
_cell.angle_beta   90.00
_cell.angle_gamma   90.00
#
_symmetry.space_group_name_H-M   'P 1'
#
loop_
_entity.id
_entity.type
_entity.pdbx_description
1 polymer ?
#
loop_
_entity_poly.entity_id
_entity_poly.type
_entity_poly.pdbx_seq_one_letter_code
_entity_poly.pdbx_strand_id
1 'polypeptide(L)'
;MKKGTVMRKWWIAAAALAVAACGAQTPQEREADQLRDAAEAQADAIEAQAGNVSAGMKAEAEQLRQQAGQGGGYDAQRLQVRAEAREREAKLVEEQAEAKARAVRDEGKAKASALLAK
;
A
#
# COMPACT_ATOMS: atom_id res chain seq x y z
N MET A 1 27.13 44.79 -54.75
CA MET A 1 25.92 44.66 -55.59
C MET A 1 25.92 43.30 -56.29
N LYS A 2 25.01 42.39 -55.91
CA LYS A 2 24.43 41.35 -56.77
C LYS A 2 23.14 40.88 -56.10
N LYS A 3 22.01 41.23 -56.74
CA LYS A 3 20.65 40.80 -56.38
C LYS A 3 20.42 39.40 -56.94
N GLY A 4 19.67 38.58 -56.21
CA GLY A 4 19.22 37.26 -56.65
C GLY A 4 18.10 36.75 -55.74
N THR A 5 16.88 37.23 -56.01
CA THR A 5 15.60 36.62 -55.64
C THR A 5 15.64 35.12 -56.04
N VAL A 6 15.00 34.17 -55.34
CA VAL A 6 13.64 33.68 -55.65
C VAL A 6 13.26 32.54 -54.65
N MET A 7 11.97 32.52 -54.28
CA MET A 7 11.12 31.41 -53.80
C MET A 7 11.25 30.83 -52.38
N ARG A 8 10.38 31.37 -51.52
CA ARG A 8 9.37 30.59 -50.78
C ARG A 8 8.96 29.31 -51.51
N LYS A 9 9.21 28.15 -50.90
CA LYS A 9 8.38 26.95 -51.04
C LYS A 9 8.21 26.34 -49.66
N TRP A 10 7.11 26.73 -49.04
CA TRP A 10 6.47 25.96 -47.98
C TRP A 10 6.12 24.59 -48.55
N TRP A 11 6.65 23.54 -47.94
CA TRP A 11 6.02 22.23 -47.95
C TRP A 11 5.85 21.81 -46.50
N ILE A 12 4.64 22.09 -46.02
CA ILE A 12 4.04 21.40 -44.88
C ILE A 12 3.89 19.94 -45.33
N ALA A 13 4.59 19.04 -44.66
CA ALA A 13 4.18 17.64 -44.57
C ALA A 13 4.08 17.31 -43.08
N ALA A 14 2.99 17.80 -42.49
CA ALA A 14 2.49 17.29 -41.23
C ALA A 14 2.03 15.84 -41.46
N ALA A 15 2.95 14.90 -41.25
CA ALA A 15 2.65 13.49 -41.09
C ALA A 15 3.18 13.06 -39.73
N ALA A 16 2.67 13.71 -38.67
CA ALA A 16 2.89 13.33 -37.30
C ALA A 16 1.52 12.99 -36.68
N LEU A 17 1.49 11.88 -35.95
CA LEU A 17 0.40 11.40 -35.07
C LEU A 17 -0.76 10.65 -35.76
N ALA A 18 -0.51 9.42 -36.21
CA ALA A 18 -1.58 8.45 -36.44
C ALA A 18 -1.23 7.00 -35.99
N VAL A 19 -0.28 6.82 -35.06
CA VAL A 19 0.09 5.48 -34.53
C VAL A 19 0.21 5.46 -33.00
N ALA A 20 -0.66 6.19 -32.29
CA ALA A 20 -0.80 6.06 -30.82
C ALA A 20 -2.15 5.47 -30.39
N ALA A 21 -2.94 4.95 -31.34
CA ALA A 21 -4.18 4.26 -31.06
C ALA A 21 -3.93 2.74 -31.02
N CYS A 22 -3.23 2.28 -29.99
CA CYS A 22 -3.24 0.92 -29.43
C CYS A 22 -2.18 0.84 -28.32
N GLY A 23 -2.57 1.11 -27.07
CA GLY A 23 -1.80 0.66 -25.88
C GLY A 23 -1.13 1.72 -25.01
N ALA A 24 -1.22 3.02 -25.30
CA ALA A 24 -0.61 4.05 -24.46
C ALA A 24 -1.58 4.56 -23.39
N GLN A 25 -1.33 4.18 -22.14
CA GLN A 25 -2.01 4.69 -20.95
C GLN A 25 -1.94 6.22 -20.90
N THR A 26 -3.10 6.86 -20.69
CA THR A 26 -3.22 8.31 -20.60
C THR A 26 -2.44 8.86 -19.39
N PRO A 27 -2.01 10.13 -19.41
CA PRO A 27 -1.38 10.75 -18.25
C PRO A 27 -2.23 10.67 -16.98
N GLN A 28 -3.55 10.81 -17.11
CA GLN A 28 -4.52 10.72 -16.02
C GLN A 28 -4.59 9.31 -15.43
N GLU A 29 -4.60 8.28 -16.27
CA GLU A 29 -4.53 6.88 -15.82
C GLU A 29 -3.23 6.59 -15.07
N ARG A 30 -2.10 7.13 -15.52
CA ARG A 30 -0.82 6.95 -14.82
C ARG A 30 -0.81 7.59 -13.44
N GLU A 31 -1.38 8.78 -13.30
CA GLU A 31 -1.49 9.46 -12.01
C GLU A 31 -2.49 8.75 -11.08
N ALA A 32 -3.60 8.24 -11.63
CA ALA A 32 -4.56 7.44 -10.88
C ALA A 32 -3.93 6.14 -10.33
N ASP A 33 -3.08 5.48 -11.12
CA ASP A 33 -2.35 4.30 -10.66
C ASP A 33 -1.29 4.64 -9.62
N GLN A 34 -0.56 5.75 -9.77
CA GLN A 34 0.36 6.22 -8.73
C GLN A 34 -0.33 6.48 -7.38
N LEU A 35 -1.56 7.01 -7.41
CA LEU A 35 -2.36 7.20 -6.19
C LEU A 35 -2.76 5.87 -5.53
N ARG A 36 -3.08 4.84 -6.33
CA ARG A 36 -3.40 3.50 -5.83
C ARG A 36 -2.16 2.82 -5.27
N ASP A 37 -1.05 2.86 -6.00
CA ASP A 37 0.21 2.24 -5.60
C ASP A 37 0.76 2.88 -4.32
N ALA A 38 0.69 4.21 -4.21
CA ALA A 38 1.10 4.91 -2.99
C ALA A 38 0.23 4.53 -1.78
N ALA A 39 -1.09 4.39 -1.98
CA ALA A 39 -1.99 3.95 -0.92
C ALA A 39 -1.74 2.50 -0.52
N GLU A 40 -1.49 1.60 -1.47
CA GLU A 40 -1.17 0.20 -1.20
C GLU A 40 0.15 0.10 -0.42
N ALA A 41 1.20 0.79 -0.87
CA ALA A 41 2.48 0.80 -0.16
C ALA A 41 2.37 1.33 1.27
N GLN A 42 1.53 2.34 1.50
CA GLN A 42 1.25 2.84 2.84
C GLN A 42 0.45 1.84 3.69
N ALA A 43 -0.54 1.17 3.11
CA ALA A 43 -1.33 0.14 3.76
C ALA A 43 -0.45 -1.06 4.16
N ASP A 44 0.42 -1.52 3.28
CA ASP A 44 1.37 -2.60 3.52
C ASP A 44 2.35 -2.23 4.64
N ALA A 45 2.83 -0.98 4.69
CA ALA A 45 3.69 -0.52 5.77
C ALA A 45 2.99 -0.57 7.14
N ILE A 46 1.70 -0.23 7.19
CA ILE A 46 0.88 -0.31 8.42
C ILE A 46 0.72 -1.76 8.86
N GLU A 47 0.37 -2.66 7.94
CA GLU A 47 0.20 -4.08 8.22
C GLU A 47 1.51 -4.73 8.63
N ALA A 48 2.62 -4.40 7.98
CA ALA A 48 3.96 -4.90 8.33
C ALA A 48 4.42 -4.42 9.71
N GLN A 49 4.19 -3.14 10.04
CA GLN A 49 4.50 -2.63 11.38
C GLN A 49 3.71 -3.36 12.45
N ALA A 50 2.41 -3.55 12.24
CA ALA A 50 1.55 -4.26 13.17
C ALA A 50 1.93 -5.74 13.29
N GLY A 51 2.29 -6.40 12.18
CA GLY A 51 2.79 -7.76 12.16
C GLY A 51 4.09 -7.93 12.98
N ASN A 52 5.00 -6.96 12.92
CA ASN A 52 6.21 -7.00 13.75
C ASN A 52 5.89 -6.86 15.25
N VAL A 53 4.98 -5.97 15.60
CA VAL A 53 4.53 -5.79 16.99
C VAL A 53 3.80 -7.05 17.49
N SER A 54 2.86 -7.57 16.71
CA SER A 54 2.08 -8.76 17.07
C SER A 54 2.95 -10.01 17.17
N ALA A 55 3.98 -10.15 16.32
CA ALA A 55 4.95 -11.23 16.41
C ALA A 55 5.72 -11.20 17.74
N GLY A 56 6.14 -10.00 18.20
CA GLY A 56 6.75 -9.83 19.51
C GLY A 56 5.83 -10.26 20.65
N MET A 57 4.55 -9.83 20.61
CA MET A 57 3.54 -10.22 21.60
C MET A 57 3.29 -11.74 21.61
N LYS A 58 3.20 -12.36 20.44
CA LYS A 58 3.02 -13.83 20.29
C LYS A 58 4.24 -14.58 20.82
N ALA A 59 5.45 -14.08 20.60
CA ALA A 59 6.68 -14.67 21.16
C ALA A 59 6.70 -14.60 22.69
N GLU A 60 6.29 -13.46 23.29
CA GLU A 60 6.16 -13.32 24.74
C GLU A 60 5.09 -14.28 25.31
N ALA A 61 3.95 -14.43 24.62
CA ALA A 61 2.91 -15.37 25.01
C ALA A 61 3.43 -16.82 25.02
N GLU A 62 4.21 -17.19 24.02
CA GLU A 62 4.81 -18.52 23.92
C GLU A 62 5.83 -18.76 25.05
N GLN A 63 6.65 -17.76 25.40
CA GLN A 63 7.55 -17.85 26.55
C GLN A 63 6.80 -18.05 27.87
N LEU A 64 5.67 -17.36 28.06
CA LEU A 64 4.80 -17.54 29.22
C LEU A 64 4.22 -18.95 29.28
N ARG A 65 3.81 -19.52 28.13
CA ARG A 65 3.34 -20.91 28.05
C ARG A 65 4.42 -21.92 28.39
N GLN A 66 5.64 -21.71 27.90
CA GLN A 66 6.77 -22.59 28.23
C GLN A 66 7.07 -22.57 29.73
N GLN A 67 7.06 -21.38 30.36
CA GLN A 67 7.22 -21.26 31.82
C GLN A 67 6.07 -21.95 32.57
N ALA A 68 4.83 -21.79 32.09
CA ALA A 68 3.67 -22.46 32.67
C ALA A 68 3.78 -24.00 32.60
N GLY A 69 4.30 -24.53 31.49
CA GLY A 69 4.49 -25.98 31.30
C GLY A 69 5.61 -26.61 32.13
N GLN A 70 6.51 -25.79 32.69
CA GLN A 70 7.56 -26.25 33.61
C GLN A 70 7.08 -26.29 35.07
N GLY A 71 5.97 -25.62 35.39
CA GLY A 71 5.36 -25.59 36.70
C GLY A 71 3.99 -26.28 36.74
N GLY A 72 3.45 -26.46 37.95
CA GLY A 72 2.09 -26.95 38.15
C GLY A 72 1.29 -26.01 39.07
N GLY A 73 -0.03 -26.21 39.11
CA GLY A 73 -0.90 -25.51 40.05
C GLY A 73 -1.25 -24.07 39.64
N TYR A 74 -1.54 -23.24 40.64
CA TYR A 74 -2.13 -21.91 40.46
C TYR A 74 -1.23 -20.94 39.67
N ASP A 75 0.08 -20.96 39.91
CA ASP A 75 1.01 -20.07 39.19
C ASP A 75 1.11 -20.41 37.70
N ALA A 76 1.06 -21.70 37.35
CA ALA A 76 1.02 -22.14 35.96
C ALA A 76 -0.26 -21.64 35.26
N GLN A 77 -1.42 -21.72 35.92
CA GLN A 77 -2.68 -21.19 35.38
C GLN A 77 -2.61 -19.66 35.18
N ARG A 78 -2.01 -18.92 36.10
CA ARG A 78 -1.83 -17.47 35.95
C ARG A 78 -0.95 -17.11 34.75
N LEU A 79 0.11 -17.88 34.50
CA LEU A 79 0.96 -17.70 33.33
C LEU A 79 0.21 -18.01 32.02
N GLN A 80 -0.62 -19.06 32.00
CA GLN A 80 -1.48 -19.36 30.85
C GLN A 80 -2.46 -18.21 30.53
N VAL A 81 -3.16 -17.69 31.54
CA VAL A 81 -4.07 -16.55 31.36
C VAL A 81 -3.35 -15.32 30.84
N ARG A 82 -2.13 -15.05 31.33
CA ARG A 82 -1.30 -13.95 30.80
C ARG A 82 -0.90 -14.16 29.35
N ALA A 83 -0.53 -15.39 28.97
CA ALA A 83 -0.22 -15.72 27.58
C ALA A 83 -1.43 -15.49 26.67
N GLU A 84 -2.62 -15.95 27.08
CA GLU A 84 -3.86 -15.73 26.33
C GLU A 84 -4.21 -14.25 26.19
N ALA A 85 -4.06 -13.46 27.27
CA ALA A 85 -4.27 -12.02 27.21
C ALA A 85 -3.33 -11.37 26.18
N ARG A 86 -2.06 -11.80 26.16
CA ARG A 86 -1.06 -11.27 25.23
C ARG A 86 -1.35 -11.62 23.77
N GLU A 87 -1.85 -12.83 23.50
CA GLU A 87 -2.33 -13.20 22.16
C GLU A 87 -3.56 -12.40 21.73
N ARG A 88 -4.49 -12.10 22.65
CA ARG A 88 -5.65 -11.26 22.35
C ARG A 88 -5.23 -9.83 22.04
N GLU A 89 -4.30 -9.27 22.79
CA GLU A 89 -3.69 -7.97 22.49
C GLU A 89 -3.04 -7.96 21.11
N ALA A 90 -2.28 -9.00 20.77
CA ALA A 90 -1.66 -9.14 19.45
C ALA A 90 -2.69 -9.11 18.31
N LYS A 91 -3.81 -9.84 18.47
CA LYS A 91 -4.91 -9.83 17.49
C LYS A 91 -5.56 -8.45 17.36
N LEU A 92 -5.79 -7.75 18.48
CA LEU A 92 -6.36 -6.40 18.45
C LEU A 92 -5.45 -5.40 17.72
N VAL A 93 -4.13 -5.57 17.81
CA VAL A 93 -3.17 -4.75 17.05
C VAL A 93 -3.28 -5.03 15.56
N GLU A 94 -3.35 -6.31 15.17
CA GLU A 94 -3.53 -6.72 13.77
C GLU A 94 -4.86 -6.18 13.19
N GLU A 95 -5.98 -6.35 13.91
CA GLU A 95 -7.30 -5.88 13.48
C GLU A 95 -7.36 -4.34 13.33
N GLN A 96 -6.76 -3.60 14.26
CA GLN A 96 -6.69 -2.14 14.16
C GLN A 96 -5.85 -1.68 12.97
N ALA A 97 -4.76 -2.40 12.67
CA ALA A 97 -3.90 -2.08 11.55
C ALA A 97 -4.59 -2.39 10.22
N GLU A 98 -5.27 -3.53 10.12
CA GLU A 98 -6.06 -3.90 8.95
C GLU A 98 -7.17 -2.87 8.67
N ALA A 99 -7.88 -2.42 9.70
CA ALA A 99 -8.90 -1.38 9.55
C ALA A 99 -8.31 -0.06 9.01
N LYS A 100 -7.12 0.34 9.51
CA LYS A 100 -6.41 1.53 9.01
C LYS A 100 -5.91 1.35 7.59
N ALA A 101 -5.31 0.20 7.27
CA ALA A 101 -4.82 -0.14 5.94
C ALA A 101 -5.96 -0.14 4.91
N ARG A 102 -7.13 -0.71 5.26
CA ARG A 102 -8.34 -0.64 4.43
C ARG A 102 -8.78 0.81 4.18
N ALA A 103 -8.83 1.65 5.22
CA ALA A 103 -9.18 3.05 5.06
C ALA A 103 -8.24 3.80 4.10
N VAL A 104 -6.93 3.54 4.19
CA VAL A 104 -5.93 4.11 3.27
C VAL A 104 -6.14 3.63 1.83
N ARG A 105 -6.35 2.33 1.62
CA ARG A 105 -6.65 1.77 0.29
C ARG A 105 -7.91 2.38 -0.31
N ASP A 106 -8.96 2.55 0.49
CA ASP A 106 -10.23 3.13 0.06
C ASP A 106 -10.09 4.61 -0.30
N GLU A 107 -9.33 5.37 0.49
CA GLU A 107 -8.99 6.77 0.18
C GLU A 107 -8.22 6.90 -1.14
N GLY A 108 -7.20 6.05 -1.35
CA GLY A 108 -6.42 6.00 -2.58
C GLY A 108 -7.28 5.70 -3.81
N LYS A 109 -8.16 4.69 -3.70
CA LYS A 109 -9.14 4.35 -4.75
C LYS A 109 -10.08 5.51 -5.04
N ALA A 110 -10.62 6.16 -4.01
CA ALA A 110 -11.54 7.28 -4.17
C ALA A 110 -10.86 8.46 -4.90
N LYS A 111 -9.62 8.80 -4.54
CA LYS A 111 -8.83 9.85 -5.22
C LYS A 111 -8.54 9.49 -6.67
N ALA A 112 -8.12 8.27 -6.94
CA ALA A 112 -7.86 7.78 -8.29
C ALA A 112 -9.12 7.82 -9.16
N SER A 113 -10.26 7.36 -8.63
CA SER A 113 -11.55 7.44 -9.31
C SER A 113 -12.00 8.88 -9.57
N ALA A 114 -11.81 9.78 -8.61
CA ALA A 114 -12.13 11.20 -8.79
C ALA A 114 -11.25 11.88 -9.85
N LEU A 115 -10.01 11.41 -10.04
CA LEU A 115 -9.12 11.91 -11.09
C LEU A 115 -9.57 11.46 -12.49
N LEU A 116 -9.99 10.19 -12.62
CA LEU A 116 -10.44 9.62 -13.88
C LEU A 116 -11.84 10.08 -14.32
N ALA A 117 -12.64 10.61 -13.38
CA ALA A 117 -13.96 11.15 -13.65
C ALA A 117 -13.94 12.60 -14.18
N LYS A 118 -12.75 13.23 -14.27
CA LYS A 118 -12.56 14.58 -14.81
C LYS A 118 -12.16 14.53 -16.28
#